data_AF-A0A354XW76-F1
#
_entry.id   AF-A0A354XW76-F1
#
_cell.length_a   1.000
_cell.length_b   1.000
_cell.length_c   1.000
_cell.angle_alpha   90.00
_cell.angle_beta   90.00
_cell.angle_gamma   90.00
#
_symmetry.space_group_name_H-M   'P 1'
#
loop_
_entity.id
_entity.type
_entity.pdbx_description
1 polymer ?
#
loop_
_entity_poly.entity_id
_entity_poly.type
_entity_poly.pdbx_seq_one_letter_code
_entity_poly.pdbx_strand_id
1 'polypeptide(L)'
;DIDNMYLRAYITSDQLSGIKLNDSVTVRVDAGEGDMKSYPGTVSWISGKSEFTPKTIQTKNERANLVYAIKIAVKNDGFLKIGMYGEVKFRNLEGRP
;
A
#
# COMPACT_ATOMS: atom_id res chain seq x y z
N ASP A 1 -15.22 0.91 -15.51
CA ASP A 1 -14.90 2.28 -15.10
C ASP A 1 -13.50 2.27 -14.50
N ILE A 2 -12.56 3.01 -15.08
CA ILE A 2 -11.11 2.95 -14.73
C ILE A 2 -10.76 4.01 -13.67
N ASP A 3 -11.72 4.87 -13.32
CA ASP A 3 -11.57 5.99 -12.38
C ASP A 3 -11.17 5.51 -10.97
N ASN A 4 -11.67 4.34 -10.55
CA ASN A 4 -11.41 3.79 -9.22
C ASN A 4 -10.67 2.45 -9.32
N MET A 5 -9.36 2.49 -9.09
CA MET A 5 -8.53 1.30 -9.01
C MET A 5 -8.39 0.83 -7.57
N TYR A 6 -8.42 -0.49 -7.36
CA TYR A 6 -8.14 -1.08 -6.05
C TYR A 6 -6.73 -1.65 -6.03
N LEU A 7 -5.85 -1.00 -5.29
CA LEU A 7 -4.52 -1.49 -4.99
C LEU A 7 -4.56 -2.40 -3.78
N ARG A 8 -4.03 -3.61 -3.94
CA ARG A 8 -3.89 -4.57 -2.85
C ARG A 8 -2.46 -4.46 -2.31
N ALA A 9 -2.34 -3.94 -1.10
CA ALA A 9 -1.06 -3.84 -0.41
C ALA A 9 -1.03 -4.82 0.77
N TYR A 10 0.18 -5.25 1.13
CA TYR A 10 0.41 -6.08 2.31
C TYR A 10 1.26 -5.26 3.26
N ILE A 11 0.76 -5.07 4.47
CA ILE A 11 1.43 -4.32 5.53
C ILE A 11 1.64 -5.20 6.74
N THR A 12 2.68 -4.96 7.53
CA THR A 12 2.93 -5.73 8.75
C THR A 12 2.01 -5.29 9.89
N SER A 13 1.92 -6.10 10.95
CA SER A 13 1.23 -5.73 12.20
C SER A 13 1.70 -4.40 12.79
N ASP A 14 2.99 -4.10 12.68
CA ASP A 14 3.57 -2.84 13.15
C ASP A 14 3.01 -1.63 12.38
N GLN A 15 2.99 -1.73 11.04
CA GLN A 15 2.39 -0.72 10.17
C GLN A 15 0.87 -0.61 10.39
N LEU A 16 0.19 -1.73 10.61
CA LEU A 16 -1.25 -1.78 10.91
C LEU A 16 -1.59 -0.94 12.14
N SER A 17 -0.74 -0.95 13.16
CA SER A 17 -0.93 -0.16 14.37
C SER A 17 -0.90 1.36 14.10
N GLY A 18 -0.17 1.77 13.05
CA GLY A 18 -0.09 3.16 12.60
C GLY A 18 -1.14 3.57 11.56
N ILE A 19 -1.84 2.63 10.93
CA ILE A 19 -2.83 2.93 9.89
C ILE A 19 -4.26 2.63 10.34
N LYS A 20 -5.25 3.32 9.75
CA LYS A 20 -6.68 3.14 10.08
C LYS A 20 -7.50 2.87 8.82
N LEU A 21 -8.70 2.31 9.01
CA LEU A 21 -9.68 2.24 7.93
C LEU A 21 -10.12 3.67 7.57
N ASN A 22 -10.30 3.96 6.28
CA ASN A 22 -10.51 5.30 5.72
C ASN A 22 -9.30 6.24 5.83
N ASP A 23 -8.10 5.71 6.09
CA ASP A 23 -6.89 6.52 6.09
C ASP A 23 -6.52 6.97 4.67
N SER A 24 -6.06 8.22 4.56
CA SER A 24 -5.62 8.80 3.30
C SER A 24 -4.16 8.45 3.05
N VAL A 25 -3.90 7.77 1.94
CA VAL A 25 -2.56 7.33 1.54
C VAL A 25 -2.20 7.94 0.20
N THR A 26 -0.91 8.05 -0.07
CA THR A 26 -0.42 8.55 -1.35
C THR A 26 0.28 7.41 -2.06
N VAL A 27 -0.26 7.00 -3.20
CA VAL A 27 0.37 5.99 -4.05
C VAL A 27 1.28 6.69 -5.04
N ARG A 28 2.58 6.41 -4.96
CA ARG A 28 3.56 6.87 -5.94
C ARG A 28 3.82 5.78 -6.94
N VAL A 29 3.68 6.10 -8.21
CA VAL A 29 4.05 5.21 -9.30
C VAL A 29 5.01 5.91 -10.23
N ASP A 30 5.98 5.17 -10.71
CA ASP A 30 6.85 5.62 -11.77
C ASP A 30 6.05 5.63 -13.08
N ALA A 31 5.91 6.81 -13.68
CA ALA A 31 5.10 7.00 -14.86
C ALA A 31 5.85 6.63 -16.16
N GLY A 32 7.13 6.25 -16.08
CA GLY A 32 8.04 6.32 -17.21
C GLY A 32 8.42 7.77 -17.51
N GLU A 33 9.54 7.98 -18.21
CA GLU A 33 10.12 9.30 -18.53
C GLU A 33 10.69 10.12 -17.35
N GLY A 34 10.88 9.51 -16.18
CA GLY A 34 11.44 10.21 -15.01
C GLY A 34 10.41 11.03 -14.23
N ASP A 35 9.13 10.93 -14.60
CA ASP A 35 8.02 11.50 -13.86
C ASP A 35 7.51 10.50 -12.81
N MET A 36 7.49 10.93 -11.54
CA MET A 36 6.80 10.22 -10.48
C MET A 36 5.41 10.81 -10.29
N LYS A 37 4.37 10.02 -10.57
CA LYS A 37 2.99 10.45 -10.30
C LYS A 37 2.54 9.96 -8.93
N SER A 38 2.04 10.90 -8.14
CA SER A 38 1.42 10.64 -6.84
C SER A 38 -0.09 10.67 -7.01
N TYR A 39 -0.74 9.58 -6.66
CA TYR A 39 -2.18 9.44 -6.70
C TYR A 39 -2.73 9.39 -5.27
N PRO A 40 -3.77 10.17 -4.95
CA PRO A 40 -4.46 10.05 -3.69
C PRO A 40 -5.19 8.70 -3.65
N GLY A 41 -4.94 7.96 -2.57
CA GLY A 41 -5.61 6.71 -2.26
C GLY A 41 -6.29 6.78 -0.89
N THR A 42 -7.26 5.92 -0.68
CA THR A 42 -7.94 5.77 0.60
C THR A 42 -8.07 4.30 0.95
N VAL A 43 -7.67 3.94 2.17
CA VAL A 43 -7.82 2.58 2.68
C VAL A 43 -9.31 2.28 2.84
N SER A 44 -9.87 1.57 1.89
CA SER A 44 -11.29 1.23 1.87
C SER A 44 -11.58 -0.10 2.58
N TRP A 45 -10.55 -0.94 2.75
CA TRP A 45 -10.71 -2.21 3.45
C TRP A 45 -9.39 -2.69 4.06
N ILE A 46 -9.48 -3.27 5.25
CA ILE A 46 -8.36 -3.88 5.97
C ILE A 46 -8.78 -5.29 6.36
N SER A 47 -7.96 -6.29 6.01
CA SER A 47 -8.18 -7.66 6.47
C SER A 47 -8.02 -7.71 7.99
N GLY A 48 -9.04 -8.17 8.71
CA GLY A 48 -8.93 -8.49 10.13
C GLY A 48 -8.18 -9.79 10.41
N LYS A 49 -7.85 -10.56 9.36
CA LYS A 49 -7.04 -11.79 9.46
C LYS A 49 -5.62 -11.48 9.01
N SER A 50 -4.67 -11.76 9.90
CA SER A 50 -3.26 -11.81 9.56
C SER A 50 -2.98 -13.02 8.68
N GLU A 51 -2.47 -12.79 7.48
CA GLU A 51 -1.99 -13.82 6.58
C GLU A 51 -0.46 -13.89 6.73
N PHE A 52 0.09 -15.09 6.78
CA PHE A 52 1.54 -15.26 6.79
C PHE A 52 2.03 -15.07 5.34
N THR A 53 2.90 -14.09 5.08
CA THR A 53 3.43 -13.94 3.71
C THR A 53 4.23 -15.18 3.30
N PRO A 54 4.04 -15.70 2.07
CA PRO A 54 4.99 -16.66 1.51
C PRO A 54 6.36 -15.98 1.33
N LYS A 55 7.41 -16.65 1.80
CA LYS A 55 8.80 -16.15 1.86
C LYS A 55 9.30 -15.64 0.49
N THR A 56 9.51 -14.33 0.35
CA THR A 56 10.54 -13.76 -0.54
C THR A 56 11.03 -12.40 -0.01
N ILE A 57 11.60 -12.36 1.20
CA ILE A 57 12.49 -11.25 1.59
C ILE A 57 13.75 -11.90 2.16
N GLN A 58 14.76 -11.98 1.32
CA GLN A 58 16.11 -12.39 1.65
C GLN A 58 16.79 -11.19 2.34
N THR A 59 16.37 -10.86 3.55
CA THR A 59 17.06 -9.87 4.39
C THR A 59 16.81 -10.23 5.85
N LYS A 60 17.91 -10.26 6.63
CA LYS A 60 18.06 -10.82 7.97
C LYS A 60 17.07 -10.24 9.00
N ASN A 61 15.82 -10.70 9.03
CA ASN A 61 14.96 -10.62 10.21
C ASN A 61 13.88 -11.71 10.17
N GLU A 62 14.27 -12.92 10.58
CA GLU A 62 13.41 -14.10 10.79
C GLU A 62 12.57 -13.97 12.06
N ARG A 63 11.73 -12.94 12.14
CA ARG A 63 10.67 -12.87 13.15
C ARG A 63 9.35 -12.84 12.40
N ALA A 64 8.44 -13.75 12.74
CA ALA A 64 7.16 -13.99 12.06
C ALA A 64 6.49 -12.71 11.53
N ASN A 65 6.55 -12.48 10.21
CA ASN A 65 5.92 -11.32 9.58
C ASN A 65 4.44 -11.64 9.35
N LEU A 66 3.62 -11.37 10.38
CA LEU A 66 2.18 -11.30 10.20
C LEU A 66 1.88 -10.10 9.32
N VAL A 67 1.34 -10.35 8.12
CA VAL A 67 0.89 -9.27 7.24
C VAL A 67 -0.62 -9.23 7.15
N TYR A 68 -1.14 -8.05 6.86
CA TYR A 68 -2.54 -7.78 6.66
C TYR A 68 -2.72 -7.26 5.25
N ALA A 69 -3.58 -7.94 4.50
CA ALA A 69 -3.99 -7.45 3.19
C ALA A 69 -4.89 -6.23 3.38
N ILE A 70 -4.56 -5.13 2.73
CA ILE A 70 -5.41 -3.94 2.68
C ILE A 70 -5.78 -3.64 1.24
N LYS A 71 -6.99 -3.11 1.04
CA LYS A 71 -7.41 -2.54 -0.23
C LYS A 71 -7.39 -1.02 -0.11
N ILE A 72 -6.71 -0.42 -1.06
CA ILE A 72 -6.60 1.01 -1.20
C ILE A 72 -7.35 1.37 -2.48
N ALA A 73 -8.39 2.17 -2.34
CA ALA A 73 -9.08 2.77 -3.48
C ALA A 73 -8.24 3.96 -3.94
N VAL A 74 -7.70 3.91 -5.15
CA VAL A 74 -6.88 4.95 -5.76
C VAL A 74 -7.65 5.53 -6.92
N LYS A 75 -7.75 6.86 -6.94
CA LYS A 75 -8.36 7.54 -8.07
C LYS A 75 -7.35 7.59 -9.21
N ASN A 76 -7.66 6.96 -10.33
CA ASN A 76 -6.81 6.87 -11.51
C ASN A 76 -7.47 7.56 -12.70
N ASP A 77 -6.76 8.48 -13.33
CA ASP A 77 -7.20 9.19 -14.53
C ASP A 77 -6.98 8.39 -15.85
N GLY A 78 -6.84 7.06 -15.76
CA GLY A 78 -6.55 6.18 -16.90
C GLY A 78 -5.06 5.99 -17.23
N PHE A 79 -4.17 6.57 -16.42
CA PHE A 79 -2.72 6.50 -16.62
C PHE A 79 -2.09 5.30 -15.89
N LEU A 80 -2.55 4.99 -14.68
CA LEU A 80 -2.13 3.81 -13.94
C LEU A 80 -2.65 2.55 -14.65
N LYS A 81 -1.73 1.61 -14.91
CA LYS A 81 -2.06 0.25 -15.36
C LYS A 81 -1.85 -0.74 -14.24
N ILE A 82 -2.77 -1.70 -14.12
CA ILE A 82 -2.63 -2.85 -13.22
C ILE A 82 -1.38 -3.63 -13.64
N GLY A 83 -0.40 -3.76 -12.74
CA GLY A 83 0.88 -4.39 -13.01
C GLY A 83 2.08 -3.43 -12.97
N MET A 84 1.87 -2.12 -12.88
CA MET A 84 2.95 -1.17 -12.57
C MET A 84 3.34 -1.27 -11.10
N TYR A 85 4.63 -1.24 -10.83
CA TYR A 85 5.15 -1.17 -9.47
C TYR A 85 4.89 0.21 -8.90
N GLY A 86 4.29 0.24 -7.72
CA GLY A 86 3.95 1.45 -7.01
C GLY A 86 4.27 1.33 -5.53
N GLU A 87 4.69 2.43 -4.95
CA GLU A 87 4.94 2.55 -3.51
C GLU A 87 3.73 3.24 -2.86
N VAL A 88 3.30 2.73 -1.71
CA VAL A 88 2.25 3.36 -0.91
C VAL A 88 2.90 4.10 0.24
N LYS A 89 2.72 5.42 0.30
CA LYS A 89 3.12 6.25 1.44
C LYS A 89 1.93 6.51 2.35
N PHE A 90 2.02 6.01 3.58
CA PHE A 90 1.09 6.31 4.66
C PHE A 90 1.57 7.56 5.40
N ARG A 91 0.71 8.57 5.53
CA ARG A 91 1.06 9.85 6.18
C ARG A 91 1.29 9.70 7.69
N ASN A 92 0.75 8.65 8.30
CA ASN A 92 0.81 8.42 9.75
C ASN A 92 2.13 7.80 10.27
N LEU A 93 3.11 7.52 9.41
CA LEU A 93 4.37 6.88 9.83
C LEU A 93 5.53 7.87 10.02
N GLU A 94 5.40 9.13 9.58
CA GLU A 94 6.47 10.14 9.62
C GLU A 94 6.64 10.83 10.99
N GLY A 95 6.24 10.20 12.10
CA GLY A 95 6.06 10.90 13.37
C GLY A 95 6.42 10.17 14.67
N ARG A 96 7.18 9.07 14.65
CA ARG A 96 7.69 8.49 15.90
C ARG A 96 9.19 8.81 16.06
N PRO A 97 9.58 9.62 17.06
CA PRO A 97 10.98 9.83 17.44
C PRO A 97 11.61 8.58 18.04
#